data_AF-L0DLQ3-F1
#
_entry.id   AF-L0DLQ3-F1
#
_cell.length_a   1.000
_cell.length_b   1.000
_cell.length_c   1.000
_cell.angle_alpha   90.00
_cell.angle_beta   90.00
_cell.angle_gamma   90.00
#
_symmetry.space_group_name_H-M   'P 1'
#
loop_
_entity.id
_entity.type
_entity.pdbx_description
1 polymer ?
#
loop_
_entity_poly.entity_id
_entity_poly.type
_entity_poly.pdbx_seq_one_letter_code
_entity_poly.pdbx_strand_id
1 'polypeptide(L)'
;MDRATDSALKLFARRVCVVIGLVACVTNVGCARMRSFNSGTPLMLGAAAPFGRTRPPVSPGNDLYAQEVGRGVAHSRTLLAQDRAQTKARNRLNSGPAGSELAETPPLQVALHPPEPIKPGVKRSQSEPLPLLGSTEATTPPAEAATPSLSLEPKPALDSADSTELSTIVSASQARLESIASYQVLMKRRERVGETLGPAEEVLLSVRRNPRAIRLEWPDGPSKGREVLYSASDDDKLMHVKMPDSIVPVPPMSLAVDNPMVLRNSRHPITEAGFETILADLQKQIAQAGTIDSPTGQLTYAGLENPGQLDQPSHKIVRVTPTGEHWVVYIDPTSKLPVMVEGVAANGNLLERYLFGTVTIDPEALAVADAFDPSQRWGQSPSGLLSRLARVGGGKASTEAQAH
;
A
#
# COMPACT_ATOMS: atom_id res chain seq x y z
N MET A 1 -13.81 -31.67 60.27
CA MET A 1 -12.56 -30.96 59.93
C MET A 1 -12.40 -31.08 58.43
N ASP A 2 -12.14 -29.96 57.74
CA ASP A 2 -11.95 -29.78 56.27
C ASP A 2 -12.95 -28.84 55.59
N ARG A 3 -12.80 -27.54 55.84
CA ARG A 3 -13.33 -26.49 54.93
C ARG A 3 -12.71 -25.10 55.09
N ALA A 4 -11.45 -25.00 55.55
CA ALA A 4 -10.86 -23.71 55.92
C ALA A 4 -9.57 -23.30 55.17
N THR A 5 -9.08 -24.06 54.19
CA THR A 5 -7.76 -23.77 53.57
C THR A 5 -7.77 -23.31 52.10
N ASP A 6 -8.92 -23.22 51.43
CA ASP A 6 -8.94 -22.91 49.98
C ASP A 6 -9.10 -21.42 49.61
N SER A 7 -9.10 -20.50 50.60
CA SER A 7 -9.24 -19.04 50.34
C SER A 7 -7.94 -18.24 50.49
N ALA A 8 -6.87 -18.81 51.04
CA ALA A 8 -5.62 -18.08 51.25
C ALA A 8 -4.71 -18.03 50.01
N LEU A 9 -4.80 -19.01 49.10
CA LEU A 9 -3.91 -19.09 47.92
C LEU A 9 -4.28 -18.10 46.80
N LYS A 10 -5.56 -17.71 46.69
CA LYS A 10 -6.05 -16.82 45.62
C LYS A 10 -5.78 -15.33 45.85
N LEU A 11 -5.39 -14.94 47.07
CA LEU A 11 -5.08 -13.55 47.43
C LEU A 11 -3.60 -13.18 47.25
N PHE A 12 -2.69 -14.15 47.22
CA PHE A 12 -1.26 -13.89 46.99
C PHE A 12 -0.92 -13.69 45.51
N ALA A 13 -1.60 -14.39 44.59
CA ALA A 13 -1.34 -14.28 43.15
C ALA A 13 -1.78 -12.92 42.54
N ARG A 14 -2.72 -12.20 43.18
CA ARG A 14 -3.19 -10.89 42.71
C ARG A 14 -2.35 -9.70 43.16
N ARG A 15 -1.46 -9.85 44.16
CA ARG A 15 -0.60 -8.75 44.64
C ARG A 15 0.78 -8.71 43.99
N VAL A 16 1.25 -9.80 43.36
CA VAL A 16 2.55 -9.85 42.67
C VAL A 16 2.49 -9.25 41.25
N CYS A 17 1.35 -9.31 40.56
CA CYS A 17 1.22 -8.72 39.20
C CYS A 17 1.05 -7.19 39.17
N VAL A 18 0.78 -6.53 40.31
CA VAL A 18 0.58 -5.07 40.35
C VAL A 18 1.89 -4.31 40.62
N VAL A 19 2.94 -4.98 41.11
CA VAL A 19 4.23 -4.33 41.43
C VAL A 19 5.22 -4.37 40.24
N ILE A 20 5.06 -5.29 39.28
CA ILE A 20 5.92 -5.34 38.08
C ILE A 20 5.47 -4.34 37.00
N GLY A 21 4.21 -3.88 37.02
CA GLY A 21 3.68 -2.90 36.07
C GLY A 21 4.03 -1.44 36.33
N LEU A 22 4.69 -1.11 37.45
CA LEU A 22 4.92 0.28 37.89
C LEU A 22 6.39 0.71 37.88
N VAL A 23 7.30 -0.14 37.38
CA VAL A 23 8.75 0.16 37.27
C VAL A 23 9.19 0.42 35.81
N ALA A 24 8.32 0.20 34.82
CA ALA A 24 8.65 0.43 33.40
C ALA A 24 8.36 1.87 32.89
N CYS A 25 7.90 2.80 33.74
CA CYS A 25 7.48 4.14 33.33
C CYS A 25 8.50 5.27 33.60
N VAL A 26 9.76 4.99 33.96
CA VAL A 26 10.70 6.05 34.40
C VAL A 26 11.92 6.25 33.49
N THR A 27 12.06 5.53 32.37
CA THR A 27 13.18 5.78 31.45
C THR A 27 12.73 5.81 29.99
N ASN A 28 12.25 6.98 29.55
CA ASN A 28 12.54 7.47 28.20
C ASN A 28 12.36 8.99 28.14
N VAL A 29 13.50 9.66 28.29
CA VAL A 29 13.73 11.08 28.05
C VAL A 29 13.98 11.26 26.55
N GLY A 30 13.30 12.20 25.91
CA GLY A 30 13.57 12.53 24.50
C GLY A 30 12.54 13.46 23.86
N CYS A 31 12.56 14.73 24.24
CA CYS A 31 11.67 15.77 23.75
C CYS A 31 11.97 16.16 22.29
N ALA A 32 10.96 16.13 21.42
CA ALA A 32 10.94 16.90 20.18
C ALA A 32 10.16 18.21 20.38
N ARG A 33 10.77 19.28 19.90
CA ARG A 33 10.50 20.70 20.14
C ARG A 33 9.38 21.20 19.21
N MET A 34 8.21 21.55 19.76
CA MET A 34 7.14 22.22 18.99
C MET A 34 7.52 23.69 18.73
N ARG A 35 7.47 24.10 17.46
CA ARG A 35 7.44 25.51 17.05
C ARG A 35 6.00 26.00 17.12
N SER A 36 5.76 26.99 17.97
CA SER A 36 4.55 27.80 18.02
C SER A 36 4.51 28.76 16.82
N PHE A 37 3.45 28.72 16.03
CA PHE A 37 3.09 29.86 15.18
C PHE A 37 2.18 30.80 15.97
N ASN A 38 2.60 32.06 15.95
CA ASN A 38 2.03 33.23 16.59
C ASN A 38 0.84 33.72 15.75
N SER A 39 -0.36 33.82 16.32
CA SER A 39 -1.52 34.48 15.69
C SER A 39 -1.80 35.81 16.38
N GLY A 40 -1.44 36.91 15.72
CA GLY A 40 -1.83 38.26 16.09
C GLY A 40 -3.12 38.69 15.39
N THR A 41 -4.22 38.75 16.15
CA THR A 41 -5.23 39.85 16.30
C THR A 41 -5.81 40.63 15.08
N PRO A 42 -7.00 41.27 15.19
CA PRO A 42 -8.21 40.95 15.98
C PRO A 42 -9.59 41.34 15.33
N LEU A 43 -10.66 41.06 16.09
CA LEU A 43 -11.96 41.75 16.24
C LEU A 43 -12.99 41.75 15.08
N MET A 44 -14.16 41.15 15.34
CA MET A 44 -15.44 41.89 15.48
C MET A 44 -16.45 41.11 16.35
N LEU A 45 -17.22 41.90 17.12
CA LEU A 45 -18.22 41.56 18.15
C LEU A 45 -19.49 40.86 17.63
N GLY A 46 -20.15 40.07 18.49
CA GLY A 46 -21.58 39.75 18.34
C GLY A 46 -22.17 38.64 19.23
N ALA A 47 -22.51 38.97 20.48
CA ALA A 47 -23.66 38.53 21.30
C ALA A 47 -23.92 37.03 21.71
N ALA A 48 -23.80 36.81 23.03
CA ALA A 48 -24.76 36.19 23.99
C ALA A 48 -25.23 34.69 23.94
N ALA A 49 -24.58 33.86 24.79
CA ALA A 49 -25.08 32.94 25.88
C ALA A 49 -26.18 31.85 25.63
N PRO A 50 -26.37 30.84 26.54
CA PRO A 50 -25.44 29.99 27.33
C PRO A 50 -25.82 28.47 27.35
N PHE A 51 -25.18 27.67 28.25
CA PHE A 51 -25.32 26.23 28.59
C PHE A 51 -24.58 25.24 27.67
N GLY A 52 -23.82 24.23 28.10
CA GLY A 52 -23.49 23.63 29.40
C GLY A 52 -22.92 22.22 29.15
N ARG A 53 -22.15 21.70 30.13
CA ARG A 53 -21.57 20.33 30.27
C ARG A 53 -20.14 20.09 29.76
N THR A 54 -19.23 20.09 30.73
CA THR A 54 -17.88 19.50 30.72
C THR A 54 -17.93 17.97 30.63
N ARG A 55 -17.12 17.38 29.74
CA ARG A 55 -16.72 15.95 29.76
C ARG A 55 -15.22 15.85 30.07
N PRO A 56 -14.77 14.79 30.76
CA PRO A 56 -13.36 14.61 31.12
C PRO A 56 -12.52 14.17 29.91
N PRO A 57 -11.19 14.37 29.94
CA PRO A 57 -10.31 14.07 28.81
C PRO A 57 -10.10 12.55 28.67
N VAL A 58 -10.41 12.02 27.50
CA VAL A 58 -10.05 10.67 27.08
C VAL A 58 -8.69 10.74 26.41
N SER A 59 -7.73 9.97 26.92
CA SER A 59 -6.40 9.81 26.33
C SER A 59 -6.52 9.08 24.98
N PRO A 60 -5.93 9.58 23.88
CA PRO A 60 -6.06 8.94 22.57
C PRO A 60 -5.16 7.71 22.47
N GLY A 61 -5.76 6.57 22.12
CA GLY A 61 -5.05 5.44 21.51
C GLY A 61 -4.72 5.75 20.06
N ASN A 62 -3.56 5.27 19.60
CA ASN A 62 -2.92 5.55 18.30
C ASN A 62 -3.61 4.90 17.07
N ASP A 63 -4.94 4.86 17.02
CA ASP A 63 -5.66 4.42 15.81
C ASP A 63 -6.16 5.62 15.01
N LEU A 64 -5.36 6.01 14.02
CA LEU A 64 -5.67 7.08 13.06
C LEU A 64 -6.86 6.73 12.15
N TYR A 65 -7.27 5.46 12.07
CA TYR A 65 -8.39 5.03 11.22
C TYR A 65 -9.74 5.37 11.87
N ALA A 66 -9.87 5.22 13.19
CA ALA A 66 -11.12 5.45 13.92
C ALA A 66 -11.49 6.95 14.07
N GLN A 67 -10.50 7.86 14.05
CA GLN A 67 -10.75 9.30 14.28
C GLN A 67 -11.33 10.04 13.05
N GLU A 68 -11.03 9.60 11.83
CA GLU A 68 -11.39 10.34 10.61
C GLU A 68 -12.81 9.99 10.09
N VAL A 69 -13.30 8.77 10.35
CA VAL A 69 -14.59 8.26 9.84
C VAL A 69 -15.79 9.08 10.34
N GLY A 70 -15.65 9.73 11.49
CA GLY A 70 -16.69 10.60 12.06
C GLY A 70 -16.86 11.96 11.34
N ARG A 71 -15.90 12.40 10.52
CA ARG A 71 -15.94 13.74 9.87
C ARG A 71 -16.18 13.70 8.36
N GLY A 72 -15.94 12.57 7.68
CA GLY A 72 -15.93 12.51 6.21
C GLY A 72 -17.30 12.54 5.51
N VAL A 73 -18.37 12.06 6.15
CA VAL A 73 -19.65 11.77 5.45
C VAL A 73 -20.39 13.03 4.97
N ALA A 74 -20.18 14.18 5.62
CA ALA A 74 -20.81 15.43 5.22
C ALA A 74 -20.09 16.13 4.05
N HIS A 75 -18.77 15.97 3.95
CA HIS A 75 -17.94 16.71 2.97
C HIS A 75 -17.97 16.06 1.58
N SER A 76 -18.10 14.73 1.51
CA SER A 76 -18.16 13.99 0.24
C SER A 76 -19.46 14.24 -0.54
N ARG A 77 -20.58 14.50 0.15
CA ARG A 77 -21.86 14.81 -0.51
C ARG A 77 -21.87 16.19 -1.18
N THR A 78 -21.16 17.17 -0.63
CA THR A 78 -21.05 18.52 -1.21
C THR A 78 -20.16 18.55 -2.44
N LEU A 79 -19.07 17.77 -2.47
CA LEU A 79 -18.16 17.72 -3.62
C LEU A 79 -18.79 17.03 -4.84
N LEU A 80 -19.51 15.91 -4.64
CA LEU A 80 -20.25 15.22 -5.70
C LEU A 80 -21.40 16.07 -6.30
N ALA A 81 -21.98 16.97 -5.52
CA ALA A 81 -23.01 17.90 -6.00
C ALA A 81 -22.39 19.04 -6.84
N GLN A 82 -21.22 19.56 -6.46
CA GLN A 82 -20.49 20.58 -7.22
C GLN A 82 -19.97 20.05 -8.55
N ASP A 83 -19.47 18.82 -8.59
CA ASP A 83 -18.92 18.21 -9.79
C ASP A 83 -20.01 17.96 -10.86
N ARG A 84 -21.20 17.50 -10.43
CA ARG A 84 -22.38 17.36 -11.33
C ARG A 84 -22.86 18.70 -11.89
N ALA A 85 -22.70 19.79 -11.16
CA ALA A 85 -23.08 21.13 -11.63
C ALA A 85 -22.09 21.65 -12.69
N GLN A 86 -20.79 21.39 -12.52
CA GLN A 86 -19.75 21.83 -13.46
C GLN A 86 -19.80 21.06 -14.79
N THR A 87 -20.06 19.75 -14.76
CA THR A 87 -20.15 18.93 -15.98
C THR A 87 -21.35 19.31 -16.84
N LYS A 88 -22.46 19.72 -16.22
CA LYS A 88 -23.65 20.20 -16.92
C LYS A 88 -23.47 21.59 -17.55
N ALA A 89 -22.61 22.43 -16.96
CA ALA A 89 -22.25 23.73 -17.52
C ALA A 89 -21.30 23.59 -18.72
N ARG A 90 -20.34 22.66 -18.66
CA ARG A 90 -19.38 22.38 -19.75
C ARG A 90 -20.05 21.86 -21.02
N ASN A 91 -21.05 20.98 -20.88
CA ASN A 91 -21.78 20.43 -22.04
C ASN A 91 -22.69 21.45 -22.76
N ARG A 92 -22.97 22.62 -22.17
CA ARG A 92 -23.75 23.68 -22.84
C ARG A 92 -22.90 24.63 -23.69
N LEU A 93 -21.58 24.63 -23.53
CA LEU A 93 -20.67 25.55 -24.22
C LEU A 93 -20.07 24.98 -25.52
N ASN A 94 -20.30 23.69 -25.82
CA ASN A 94 -19.62 22.99 -26.92
C ASN A 94 -20.48 22.74 -28.18
N SER A 95 -21.59 23.46 -28.34
CA SER A 95 -22.41 23.41 -29.57
C SER A 95 -22.49 24.78 -30.25
N GLY A 96 -21.51 25.09 -31.10
CA GLY A 96 -21.49 26.27 -31.97
C GLY A 96 -20.32 26.23 -32.97
N PRO A 97 -20.50 26.69 -34.23
CA PRO A 97 -19.64 26.30 -35.35
C PRO A 97 -18.40 27.19 -35.56
N ALA A 98 -17.48 26.63 -36.35
CA ALA A 98 -16.16 27.10 -36.71
C ALA A 98 -16.03 28.57 -37.15
N GLY A 99 -14.94 29.19 -36.72
CA GLY A 99 -14.47 30.49 -37.20
C GLY A 99 -12.97 30.65 -36.90
N SER A 100 -12.27 31.14 -37.92
CA SER A 100 -10.81 31.27 -38.07
C SER A 100 -10.15 32.29 -37.14
N GLU A 101 -8.81 32.24 -37.13
CA GLU A 101 -7.88 33.39 -37.17
C GLU A 101 -6.87 33.58 -36.02
N LEU A 102 -5.67 33.96 -36.47
CA LEU A 102 -4.36 34.08 -35.83
C LEU A 102 -4.28 35.16 -34.74
N ALA A 103 -3.38 34.97 -33.77
CA ALA A 103 -2.52 36.04 -33.25
C ALA A 103 -1.34 35.48 -32.42
N GLU A 104 -0.13 35.87 -32.81
CA GLU A 104 1.13 35.77 -32.05
C GLU A 104 1.08 36.62 -30.76
N THR A 105 1.81 36.19 -29.72
CA THR A 105 2.34 37.10 -28.68
C THR A 105 3.61 36.49 -28.03
N PRO A 106 4.56 37.32 -27.58
CA PRO A 106 5.99 36.98 -27.42
C PRO A 106 6.38 36.44 -26.02
N PRO A 107 7.62 35.93 -25.85
CA PRO A 107 8.05 35.30 -24.59
C PRO A 107 8.44 36.31 -23.51
N LEU A 108 7.87 36.15 -22.31
CA LEU A 108 8.34 36.80 -21.09
C LEU A 108 9.47 35.97 -20.46
N GLN A 109 10.67 36.54 -20.49
CA GLN A 109 11.81 36.10 -19.67
C GLN A 109 11.59 36.56 -18.23
N VAL A 110 11.64 35.63 -17.28
CA VAL A 110 11.75 35.94 -15.85
C VAL A 110 13.00 35.22 -15.33
N ALA A 111 14.08 35.98 -15.20
CA ALA A 111 15.26 35.59 -14.45
C ALA A 111 15.02 35.86 -12.97
N LEU A 112 15.18 34.84 -12.12
CA LEU A 112 15.29 35.02 -10.67
C LEU A 112 16.57 34.34 -10.19
N HIS A 113 17.48 35.16 -9.71
CA HIS A 113 18.73 34.79 -9.05
C HIS A 113 18.47 34.11 -7.69
N PRO A 114 19.36 33.21 -7.25
CA PRO A 114 19.32 32.62 -5.91
C PRO A 114 19.89 33.58 -4.85
N PRO A 115 19.37 33.58 -3.60
CA PRO A 115 20.02 34.26 -2.49
C PRO A 115 21.15 33.40 -1.87
N GLU A 116 22.28 34.05 -1.63
CA GLU A 116 23.46 33.53 -0.92
C GLU A 116 23.21 33.25 0.58
N PRO A 117 24.01 32.34 1.21
CA PRO A 117 23.87 31.97 2.61
C PRO A 117 24.63 32.89 3.59
N ILE A 118 23.95 33.30 4.65
CA ILE A 118 24.54 34.03 5.80
C ILE A 118 25.17 33.03 6.80
N LYS A 119 26.47 33.16 7.06
CA LYS A 119 27.17 32.72 8.30
C LYS A 119 27.26 33.94 9.23
N PRO A 120 27.00 33.85 10.55
CA PRO A 120 28.08 33.49 11.50
C PRO A 120 27.61 32.90 12.87
N GLY A 121 28.53 32.34 13.66
CA GLY A 121 28.24 32.06 15.07
C GLY A 121 29.18 31.10 15.80
N VAL A 122 30.46 31.48 15.93
CA VAL A 122 31.48 30.81 16.74
C VAL A 122 31.12 30.82 18.24
N LYS A 123 31.21 29.68 18.93
CA LYS A 123 31.57 29.63 20.35
C LYS A 123 32.63 28.57 20.61
N ARG A 124 33.58 29.00 21.45
CA ARG A 124 34.92 28.51 21.75
C ARG A 124 34.91 27.92 23.17
N SER A 125 35.50 26.74 23.36
CA SER A 125 36.01 26.17 24.62
C SER A 125 37.13 25.21 24.20
N GLN A 126 38.44 25.49 24.34
CA GLN A 126 39.26 25.45 25.57
C GLN A 126 38.96 24.22 26.45
N SER A 127 39.87 23.33 26.87
CA SER A 127 41.25 22.90 26.53
C SER A 127 41.70 22.07 27.74
N GLU A 128 42.25 20.85 27.61
CA GLU A 128 43.34 20.28 28.47
C GLU A 128 43.70 18.80 28.11
N PRO A 129 44.84 18.20 28.56
CA PRO A 129 45.96 17.92 27.66
C PRO A 129 46.44 16.44 27.61
N LEU A 130 47.50 16.25 26.80
CA LEU A 130 48.31 15.06 26.43
C LEU A 130 48.98 14.29 27.60
N PRO A 131 49.47 13.04 27.35
CA PRO A 131 50.84 12.79 26.84
C PRO A 131 50.87 11.74 25.69
N LEU A 132 51.57 11.91 24.54
CA LEU A 132 53.02 11.89 24.22
C LEU A 132 53.73 10.54 24.45
N LEU A 133 53.96 9.77 23.37
CA LEU A 133 55.27 9.34 22.84
C LEU A 133 55.17 8.05 22.00
N GLY A 134 55.77 8.07 20.81
CA GLY A 134 56.01 6.87 20.00
C GLY A 134 56.13 7.14 18.50
N SER A 135 57.14 7.92 18.09
CA SER A 135 57.51 8.12 16.68
C SER A 135 58.52 7.06 16.23
N THR A 136 58.29 6.42 15.09
CA THR A 136 59.34 5.87 14.22
C THR A 136 58.99 6.13 12.75
N GLU A 137 59.67 7.15 12.25
CA GLU A 137 60.23 7.47 10.93
C GLU A 137 60.07 6.49 9.73
N ALA A 138 59.52 7.10 8.67
CA ALA A 138 59.88 7.11 7.24
C ALA A 138 60.32 5.85 6.47
N THR A 139 59.70 5.64 5.30
CA THR A 139 60.36 5.49 3.99
C THR A 139 59.32 5.60 2.86
N THR A 140 59.54 6.52 1.92
CA THR A 140 58.87 6.62 0.60
C THR A 140 59.65 5.76 -0.42
N PRO A 141 59.02 5.15 -1.45
CA PRO A 141 59.04 5.76 -2.79
C PRO A 141 57.73 5.54 -3.60
N PRO A 142 57.59 6.16 -4.80
CA PRO A 142 56.32 6.43 -5.46
C PRO A 142 55.96 5.41 -6.55
N ALA A 143 54.65 5.20 -6.78
CA ALA A 143 54.16 4.57 -8.00
C ALA A 143 52.69 4.98 -8.25
N GLU A 144 52.56 6.00 -9.09
CA GLU A 144 51.56 6.14 -10.15
C GLU A 144 50.60 4.94 -10.29
N ALA A 145 49.39 5.06 -9.76
CA ALA A 145 48.29 4.13 -10.01
C ALA A 145 47.16 4.92 -10.68
N ALA A 146 46.94 4.55 -11.95
CA ALA A 146 45.96 5.10 -12.86
C ALA A 146 44.56 5.22 -12.22
N THR A 147 43.96 6.39 -12.39
CA THR A 147 42.50 6.56 -12.37
C THR A 147 41.88 5.63 -13.41
N PRO A 148 41.04 4.64 -13.03
CA PRO A 148 40.23 3.94 -13.99
C PRO A 148 39.16 4.92 -14.47
N SER A 149 39.37 5.44 -15.69
CA SER A 149 38.33 6.11 -16.44
C SER A 149 37.21 5.10 -16.66
N LEU A 150 36.11 5.24 -15.93
CA LEU A 150 34.88 4.49 -16.13
C LEU A 150 34.28 4.95 -17.47
N SER A 151 34.82 4.38 -18.55
CA SER A 151 34.22 4.42 -19.87
C SER A 151 32.92 3.64 -19.77
N LEU A 152 31.80 4.36 -19.67
CA LEU A 152 30.46 3.84 -19.86
C LEU A 152 30.36 3.37 -21.31
N GLU A 153 30.77 2.15 -21.59
CA GLU A 153 30.45 1.51 -22.86
C GLU A 153 28.92 1.39 -22.95
N PRO A 154 28.30 1.84 -24.05
CA PRO A 154 26.89 1.62 -24.30
C PRO A 154 26.67 0.11 -24.39
N LYS A 155 25.99 -0.46 -23.40
CA LYS A 155 25.60 -1.87 -23.43
C LYS A 155 24.73 -2.10 -24.69
N PRO A 156 25.03 -3.10 -25.54
CA PRO A 156 24.37 -3.26 -26.83
C PRO A 156 22.86 -3.45 -26.67
N ALA A 157 22.13 -3.06 -27.72
CA ALA A 157 20.76 -3.51 -27.95
C ALA A 157 20.68 -5.03 -27.76
N LEU A 158 19.57 -5.51 -27.20
CA LEU A 158 19.34 -6.92 -26.89
C LEU A 158 19.76 -7.80 -28.07
N ASP A 159 20.73 -8.70 -27.88
CA ASP A 159 21.12 -9.64 -28.93
C ASP A 159 19.86 -10.43 -29.34
N SER A 160 19.68 -10.66 -30.64
CA SER A 160 18.45 -11.26 -31.18
C SER A 160 18.13 -12.64 -30.58
N ALA A 161 19.15 -13.35 -30.09
CA ALA A 161 19.03 -14.59 -29.34
C ALA A 161 18.35 -14.38 -27.97
N ASP A 162 18.79 -13.39 -27.19
CA ASP A 162 18.23 -13.07 -25.86
C ASP A 162 16.77 -12.64 -25.96
N SER A 163 16.42 -11.89 -27.02
CA SER A 163 15.04 -11.50 -27.31
C SER A 163 14.13 -12.71 -27.57
N THR A 164 14.63 -13.68 -28.33
CA THR A 164 13.88 -14.91 -28.68
C THR A 164 13.69 -15.80 -27.45
N GLU A 165 14.72 -15.95 -26.62
CA GLU A 165 14.64 -16.73 -25.37
C GLU A 165 13.67 -16.09 -24.38
N LEU A 166 13.75 -14.77 -24.19
CA LEU A 166 12.83 -14.01 -23.33
C LEU A 166 11.37 -14.19 -23.76
N SER A 167 11.09 -14.03 -25.05
CA SER A 167 9.74 -14.22 -25.62
C SER A 167 9.24 -15.65 -25.37
N THR A 168 10.12 -16.65 -25.51
CA THR A 168 9.79 -18.06 -25.26
C THR A 168 9.43 -18.31 -23.79
N ILE A 169 10.21 -17.76 -22.86
CA ILE A 169 9.98 -17.91 -21.40
C ILE A 169 8.63 -17.29 -21.01
N VAL A 170 8.38 -16.05 -21.45
CA VAL A 170 7.13 -15.34 -21.11
C VAL A 170 5.93 -16.03 -21.74
N SER A 171 6.02 -16.46 -23.01
CA SER A 171 4.93 -17.19 -23.69
C SER A 171 4.63 -18.54 -23.02
N ALA A 172 5.65 -19.29 -22.61
CA ALA A 172 5.46 -20.54 -21.87
C ALA A 172 4.77 -20.31 -20.51
N SER A 173 5.11 -19.20 -19.84
CA SER A 173 4.49 -18.81 -18.56
C SER A 173 3.02 -18.41 -18.74
N GLN A 174 2.71 -17.70 -19.83
CA GLN A 174 1.33 -17.35 -20.18
C GLN A 174 0.49 -18.59 -20.49
N ALA A 175 1.00 -19.48 -21.35
CA ALA A 175 0.32 -20.75 -21.66
C ALA A 175 0.08 -21.60 -20.41
N ARG A 176 1.04 -21.60 -19.48
CA ARG A 176 0.86 -22.25 -18.18
C ARG A 176 -0.25 -21.59 -17.37
N LEU A 177 -0.23 -20.27 -17.22
CA LEU A 177 -1.25 -19.55 -16.48
C LEU A 177 -2.64 -19.75 -17.09
N GLU A 178 -2.76 -19.78 -18.41
CA GLU A 178 -4.00 -20.06 -19.15
C GLU A 178 -4.59 -21.43 -18.83
N SER A 179 -3.75 -22.44 -18.56
CA SER A 179 -4.19 -23.79 -18.17
C SER A 179 -4.76 -23.89 -16.75
N ILE A 180 -4.63 -22.83 -15.94
CA ILE A 180 -5.06 -22.78 -14.55
C ILE A 180 -6.38 -22.01 -14.48
N ALA A 181 -7.40 -22.53 -13.79
CA ALA A 181 -8.67 -21.82 -13.61
C ALA A 181 -8.64 -20.92 -12.36
N SER A 182 -7.97 -21.38 -11.30
CA SER A 182 -7.78 -20.67 -10.06
C SER A 182 -6.47 -21.09 -9.38
N TYR A 183 -5.93 -20.24 -8.53
CA TYR A 183 -4.77 -20.58 -7.74
C TYR A 183 -4.77 -19.88 -6.39
N GLN A 184 -4.01 -20.44 -5.46
CA GLN A 184 -3.73 -19.85 -4.17
C GLN A 184 -2.23 -19.88 -3.91
N VAL A 185 -1.70 -18.79 -3.37
CA VAL A 185 -0.27 -18.67 -3.06
C VAL A 185 -0.06 -17.81 -1.81
N LEU A 186 0.85 -18.24 -0.93
CA LEU A 186 1.33 -17.39 0.15
C LEU A 186 2.37 -16.42 -0.41
N MET A 187 2.07 -15.13 -0.34
CA MET A 187 2.90 -14.06 -0.86
C MET A 187 3.51 -13.26 0.30
N LYS A 188 4.83 -13.06 0.28
CA LYS A 188 5.50 -12.07 1.12
C LYS A 188 5.62 -10.79 0.33
N ARG A 189 5.04 -9.70 0.82
CA ARG A 189 5.08 -8.40 0.14
C ARG A 189 5.72 -7.33 1.00
N ARG A 190 6.43 -6.41 0.38
CA ARG A 190 6.94 -5.19 1.02
C ARG A 190 6.94 -4.06 0.01
N GLU A 191 6.31 -2.96 0.35
CA GLU A 191 6.08 -1.85 -0.58
C GLU A 191 6.46 -0.51 0.04
N ARG A 192 6.94 0.41 -0.79
CA ARG A 192 7.14 1.81 -0.47
C ARG A 192 5.99 2.63 -1.04
N VAL A 193 5.24 3.27 -0.15
CA VAL A 193 4.15 4.18 -0.52
C VAL A 193 4.58 5.60 -0.13
N GLY A 194 4.67 6.48 -1.13
CA GLY A 194 5.35 7.77 -1.00
C GLY A 194 6.81 7.56 -0.58
N GLU A 195 7.25 8.27 0.46
CA GLU A 195 8.63 8.17 0.95
C GLU A 195 8.86 7.05 1.99
N THR A 196 7.82 6.30 2.36
CA THR A 196 7.90 5.34 3.47
C THR A 196 7.88 3.90 2.98
N LEU A 197 8.92 3.14 3.31
CA LEU A 197 8.94 1.68 3.11
C LEU A 197 8.18 1.00 4.24
N GLY A 198 7.08 0.32 3.89
CA GLY A 198 6.28 -0.43 4.84
C GLY A 198 7.00 -1.65 5.42
N PRO A 199 6.42 -2.27 6.47
CA PRO A 199 6.87 -3.56 6.95
C PRO A 199 6.63 -4.64 5.88
N ALA A 200 7.35 -5.75 5.98
CA ALA A 200 7.00 -6.94 5.21
C ALA A 200 5.71 -7.55 5.77
N GLU A 201 4.80 -7.95 4.89
CA GLU A 201 3.55 -8.62 5.24
C GLU A 201 3.49 -9.99 4.55
N GLU A 202 2.93 -10.98 5.23
CA GLU A 202 2.51 -12.24 4.61
C GLU A 202 1.02 -12.16 4.26
N VAL A 203 0.68 -12.52 3.02
CA VAL A 203 -0.66 -12.43 2.47
C VAL A 203 -0.97 -13.71 1.72
N LEU A 204 -2.07 -14.39 2.09
CA LEU A 204 -2.60 -15.47 1.28
C LEU A 204 -3.40 -14.87 0.13
N LEU A 205 -2.85 -14.95 -1.08
CA LEU A 205 -3.49 -14.51 -2.31
C LEU A 205 -4.26 -15.69 -2.91
N SER A 206 -5.56 -15.54 -3.09
CA SER A 206 -6.41 -16.49 -3.82
C SER A 206 -7.02 -15.81 -5.04
N VAL A 207 -6.89 -16.42 -6.21
CA VAL A 207 -7.34 -15.87 -7.49
C VAL A 207 -8.19 -16.90 -8.21
N ARG A 208 -9.37 -16.49 -8.66
CA ARG A 208 -10.15 -17.16 -9.69
C ARG A 208 -10.03 -16.33 -10.96
N ARG A 209 -9.68 -16.95 -12.09
CA ARG A 209 -9.33 -16.22 -13.32
C ARG A 209 -10.55 -15.89 -14.17
N ASN A 210 -11.57 -16.76 -14.20
CA ASN A 210 -12.78 -16.53 -14.97
C ASN A 210 -14.05 -17.04 -14.23
N PRO A 211 -14.99 -16.15 -13.86
CA PRO A 211 -14.85 -14.69 -13.85
C PRO A 211 -13.79 -14.24 -12.84
N ARG A 212 -13.11 -13.11 -13.12
CA ARG A 212 -11.99 -12.64 -12.29
C ARG A 212 -12.47 -12.31 -10.88
N ALA A 213 -11.89 -13.00 -9.89
CA ALA A 213 -12.13 -12.73 -8.48
C ALA A 213 -10.83 -12.92 -7.69
N ILE A 214 -10.62 -12.07 -6.70
CA ILE A 214 -9.37 -11.96 -5.94
C ILE A 214 -9.72 -11.88 -4.46
N ARG A 215 -8.95 -12.60 -3.65
CA ARG A 215 -9.04 -12.57 -2.20
C ARG A 215 -7.65 -12.43 -1.61
N LEU A 216 -7.50 -11.47 -0.71
CA LEU A 216 -6.30 -11.23 0.08
C LEU A 216 -6.63 -11.49 1.54
N GLU A 217 -5.90 -12.38 2.19
CA GLU A 217 -6.05 -12.68 3.62
C GLU A 217 -4.71 -12.47 4.32
N TRP A 218 -4.72 -11.81 5.48
CA TRP A 218 -3.51 -11.64 6.30
C TRP A 218 -3.55 -12.68 7.45
N PRO A 219 -2.83 -13.81 7.32
CA PRO A 219 -2.84 -14.85 8.35
C PRO A 219 -2.07 -14.44 9.63
N ASP A 220 -1.10 -13.53 9.50
CA ASP A 220 -0.26 -13.08 10.60
C ASP A 220 0.14 -11.59 10.48
N GLY A 221 0.83 -11.08 11.51
CA GLY A 221 1.35 -9.71 11.58
C GLY A 221 0.31 -8.68 12.06
N PRO A 222 0.63 -7.38 11.94
CA PRO A 222 -0.23 -6.29 12.43
C PRO A 222 -1.62 -6.25 11.77
N SER A 223 -1.74 -6.82 10.57
CA SER A 223 -2.97 -6.87 9.79
C SER A 223 -3.72 -8.20 9.94
N LYS A 224 -3.30 -9.08 10.89
CA LYS A 224 -3.87 -10.43 11.06
C LYS A 224 -5.39 -10.42 11.15
N GLY A 225 -6.03 -11.26 10.33
CA GLY A 225 -7.49 -11.37 10.27
C GLY A 225 -8.17 -10.37 9.34
N ARG A 226 -7.41 -9.45 8.73
CA ARG A 226 -7.91 -8.62 7.62
C ARG A 226 -8.19 -9.52 6.42
N GLU A 227 -9.30 -9.26 5.74
CA GLU A 227 -9.65 -9.90 4.48
C GLU A 227 -10.14 -8.84 3.48
N VAL A 228 -9.70 -8.96 2.22
CA VAL A 228 -10.19 -8.11 1.12
C VAL A 228 -10.67 -9.02 -0.01
N LEU A 229 -11.87 -8.77 -0.51
CA LEU A 229 -12.50 -9.51 -1.60
C LEU A 229 -12.80 -8.58 -2.77
N TYR A 230 -12.54 -9.06 -3.97
CA TYR A 230 -12.93 -8.44 -5.24
C TYR A 230 -13.52 -9.53 -6.14
N SER A 231 -14.63 -9.23 -6.82
CA SER A 231 -15.28 -10.15 -7.75
C SER A 231 -15.91 -9.36 -8.88
N ALA A 232 -15.36 -9.51 -10.10
CA ALA A 232 -15.86 -8.82 -11.28
C ALA A 232 -17.31 -9.21 -11.64
N SER A 233 -17.80 -10.35 -11.15
CA SER A 233 -19.20 -10.78 -11.33
C SER A 233 -20.18 -10.15 -10.34
N ASP A 234 -19.70 -9.62 -9.22
CA ASP A 234 -20.54 -8.93 -8.23
C ASP A 234 -20.62 -7.44 -8.59
N ASP A 235 -19.49 -6.74 -8.51
CA ASP A 235 -19.32 -5.36 -8.97
C ASP A 235 -17.84 -5.14 -9.30
N ASP A 236 -17.53 -4.81 -10.56
CA ASP A 236 -16.16 -4.67 -11.05
C ASP A 236 -15.42 -3.41 -10.56
N LYS A 237 -16.13 -2.51 -9.86
CA LYS A 237 -15.60 -1.26 -9.29
C LYS A 237 -15.49 -1.30 -7.78
N LEU A 238 -16.06 -2.30 -7.13
CA LEU A 238 -16.06 -2.42 -5.67
C LEU A 238 -15.18 -3.57 -5.20
N MET A 239 -14.59 -3.35 -4.03
CA MET A 239 -14.02 -4.39 -3.20
C MET A 239 -14.64 -4.34 -1.82
N HIS A 240 -14.70 -5.49 -1.17
CA HIS A 240 -15.22 -5.63 0.18
C HIS A 240 -14.06 -5.84 1.14
N VAL A 241 -14.08 -5.16 2.28
CA VAL A 241 -13.03 -5.20 3.30
C VAL A 241 -13.63 -5.62 4.63
N LYS A 242 -13.06 -6.66 5.22
CA LYS A 242 -13.28 -7.04 6.61
C LYS A 242 -12.02 -6.71 7.40
N MET A 243 -12.22 -5.92 8.46
CA MET A 243 -11.15 -5.57 9.39
C MET A 243 -10.92 -6.71 10.39
N PRO A 244 -9.71 -6.81 10.99
CA PRO A 244 -9.44 -7.72 12.10
C PRO A 244 -10.48 -7.59 13.23
N ASP A 245 -10.72 -8.69 13.92
CA ASP A 245 -11.57 -8.67 15.11
C ASP A 245 -10.97 -7.74 16.17
N SER A 246 -11.78 -6.81 16.65
CA SER A 246 -11.39 -5.79 17.63
C SER A 246 -12.43 -5.71 18.75
N ILE A 247 -12.09 -5.06 19.86
CA ILE A 247 -13.02 -4.86 21.00
C ILE A 247 -14.32 -4.19 20.53
N VAL A 248 -14.22 -3.30 19.54
CA VAL A 248 -15.37 -2.70 18.87
C VAL A 248 -15.52 -3.37 17.50
N PRO A 249 -16.60 -4.14 17.25
CA PRO A 249 -16.79 -4.80 15.98
C PRO A 249 -16.97 -3.75 14.88
N VAL A 250 -16.11 -3.82 13.86
CA VAL A 250 -16.21 -2.99 12.65
C VAL A 250 -16.94 -3.82 11.60
N PRO A 251 -18.12 -3.41 11.11
CA PRO A 251 -18.81 -4.14 10.06
C PRO A 251 -17.98 -4.14 8.77
N PRO A 252 -18.08 -5.17 7.92
CA PRO A 252 -17.46 -5.15 6.62
C PRO A 252 -17.88 -3.93 5.79
N MET A 253 -16.96 -3.40 4.99
CA MET A 253 -17.16 -2.19 4.19
C MET A 253 -16.98 -2.49 2.71
N SER A 254 -17.78 -1.84 1.86
CA SER A 254 -17.55 -1.83 0.41
C SER A 254 -16.90 -0.51 0.01
N LEU A 255 -15.79 -0.58 -0.71
CA LEU A 255 -15.00 0.56 -1.14
C LEU A 255 -14.72 0.46 -2.64
N ALA A 256 -14.62 1.59 -3.33
CA ALA A 256 -14.15 1.60 -4.71
C ALA A 256 -12.70 1.10 -4.79
N VAL A 257 -12.39 0.32 -5.82
CA VAL A 257 -11.05 -0.29 -6.02
C VAL A 257 -9.94 0.75 -6.21
N ASP A 258 -10.30 1.95 -6.68
CA ASP A 258 -9.41 3.10 -6.91
C ASP A 258 -9.46 4.14 -5.79
N ASN A 259 -10.18 3.86 -4.69
CA ASN A 259 -10.32 4.79 -3.59
C ASN A 259 -8.94 5.13 -2.99
N PRO A 260 -8.55 6.42 -2.86
CA PRO A 260 -7.27 6.81 -2.28
C PRO A 260 -6.97 6.23 -0.89
N MET A 261 -8.01 5.92 -0.09
CA MET A 261 -7.85 5.25 1.20
C MET A 261 -7.37 3.80 1.07
N VAL A 262 -7.76 3.11 0.00
CA VAL A 262 -7.35 1.73 -0.31
C VAL A 262 -5.87 1.71 -0.73
N LEU A 263 -5.49 2.68 -1.56
CA LEU A 263 -4.11 2.81 -2.06
C LEU A 263 -3.16 3.46 -1.05
N ARG A 264 -3.64 3.88 0.13
CA ARG A 264 -2.78 4.48 1.17
C ARG A 264 -1.66 3.55 1.65
N ASN A 265 -1.89 2.24 1.59
CA ASN A 265 -0.95 1.21 2.04
C ASN A 265 -0.58 0.22 0.92
N SER A 266 -0.87 0.55 -0.34
CA SER A 266 -0.60 -0.30 -1.50
C SER A 266 -0.26 0.55 -2.72
N ARG A 267 0.75 0.16 -3.49
CA ARG A 267 1.09 0.81 -4.77
C ARG A 267 0.12 0.43 -5.88
N HIS A 268 -0.53 -0.72 -5.74
CA HIS A 268 -1.39 -1.31 -6.76
C HIS A 268 -2.81 -1.52 -6.24
N PRO A 269 -3.85 -1.32 -7.09
CA PRO A 269 -5.21 -1.73 -6.78
C PRO A 269 -5.33 -3.25 -6.71
N ILE A 270 -6.35 -3.75 -5.99
CA ILE A 270 -6.58 -5.20 -5.87
C ILE A 270 -6.77 -5.87 -7.24
N THR A 271 -7.30 -5.15 -8.23
CA THR A 271 -7.52 -5.64 -9.60
C THR A 271 -6.24 -6.02 -10.32
N GLU A 272 -5.08 -5.55 -9.84
CA GLU A 272 -3.76 -5.87 -10.39
C GLU A 272 -3.08 -7.02 -9.67
N ALA A 273 -3.63 -7.53 -8.56
CA ALA A 273 -3.04 -8.66 -7.86
C ALA A 273 -3.09 -9.94 -8.69
N GLY A 274 -1.98 -10.68 -8.68
CA GLY A 274 -1.82 -11.97 -9.37
C GLY A 274 -0.77 -11.97 -10.47
N PHE A 275 -0.55 -13.16 -11.03
CA PHE A 275 0.42 -13.41 -12.10
C PHE A 275 0.00 -12.80 -13.43
N GLU A 276 -1.31 -12.59 -13.64
CA GLU A 276 -1.88 -12.03 -14.86
C GLU A 276 -1.25 -10.69 -15.22
N THR A 277 -1.19 -9.76 -14.26
CA THR A 277 -0.67 -8.40 -14.48
C THR A 277 0.82 -8.44 -14.79
N ILE A 278 1.58 -9.23 -14.01
CA ILE A 278 3.05 -9.37 -14.19
C ILE A 278 3.37 -9.87 -15.60
N LEU A 279 2.69 -10.93 -16.06
CA LEU A 279 2.95 -11.51 -17.38
C LEU A 279 2.43 -10.63 -18.52
N ALA A 280 1.30 -9.96 -18.34
CA ALA A 280 0.77 -9.01 -19.33
C ALA A 280 1.73 -7.82 -19.53
N ASP A 281 2.30 -7.29 -18.45
CA ASP A 281 3.26 -6.19 -18.51
C ASP A 281 4.56 -6.59 -19.20
N LEU A 282 5.09 -7.79 -18.90
CA LEU A 282 6.25 -8.33 -19.59
C LEU A 282 5.99 -8.51 -21.08
N GLN A 283 4.85 -9.09 -21.46
CA GLN A 283 4.49 -9.27 -22.87
C GLN A 283 4.37 -7.92 -23.60
N LYS A 284 3.72 -6.94 -22.99
CA LYS A 284 3.60 -5.58 -23.53
C LYS A 284 4.98 -4.95 -23.76
N GLN A 285 5.92 -5.13 -22.83
CA GLN A 285 7.27 -4.61 -22.96
C GLN A 285 8.07 -5.32 -24.08
N ILE A 286 7.96 -6.64 -24.19
CA ILE A 286 8.58 -7.41 -25.28
C ILE A 286 8.07 -6.92 -26.64
N ALA A 287 6.77 -6.69 -26.77
CA ALA A 287 6.18 -6.16 -28.01
C ALA A 287 6.67 -4.75 -28.37
N GLN A 288 7.12 -3.97 -27.39
CA GLN A 288 7.62 -2.60 -27.56
C GLN A 288 9.14 -2.51 -27.72
N ALA A 289 9.88 -3.56 -27.36
CA ALA A 289 11.35 -3.57 -27.34
C ALA A 289 12.02 -3.37 -28.72
N GLY A 290 11.26 -3.43 -29.82
CA GLY A 290 11.72 -3.12 -31.17
C GLY A 290 11.68 -1.63 -31.55
N THR A 291 11.33 -0.72 -30.63
CA THR A 291 11.26 0.73 -30.89
C THR A 291 12.45 1.45 -30.28
N ILE A 292 13.19 2.23 -31.09
CA ILE A 292 14.47 2.88 -30.74
C ILE A 292 14.34 3.85 -29.54
N ASP A 293 13.13 4.33 -29.24
CA ASP A 293 12.82 5.21 -28.11
C ASP A 293 11.68 4.65 -27.25
N SER A 294 11.72 3.35 -26.90
CA SER A 294 10.64 2.76 -26.12
C SER A 294 10.48 3.50 -24.78
N PRO A 295 9.33 4.17 -24.54
CA PRO A 295 9.10 4.91 -23.29
C PRO A 295 9.02 3.97 -22.08
N THR A 296 8.96 2.66 -22.30
CA THR A 296 8.90 1.65 -21.24
C THR A 296 10.27 1.20 -20.75
N GLY A 297 11.37 1.56 -21.42
CA GLY A 297 12.74 1.22 -21.01
C GLY A 297 13.29 -0.07 -21.65
N GLN A 298 14.45 -0.50 -21.19
CA GLN A 298 15.19 -1.65 -21.74
C GLN A 298 14.88 -2.91 -20.93
N LEU A 299 14.38 -3.95 -21.60
CA LEU A 299 14.14 -5.27 -21.03
C LEU A 299 15.25 -6.23 -21.45
N THR A 300 15.77 -7.04 -20.54
CA THR A 300 16.89 -7.96 -20.78
C THR A 300 16.69 -9.26 -20.00
N TYR A 301 16.97 -10.39 -20.65
CA TYR A 301 17.07 -11.67 -19.98
C TYR A 301 18.50 -11.89 -19.48
N ALA A 302 18.63 -12.32 -18.22
CA ALA A 302 19.91 -12.44 -17.53
C ALA A 302 20.27 -13.90 -17.15
N GLY A 303 19.60 -14.89 -17.76
CA GLY A 303 19.83 -16.30 -17.46
C GLY A 303 19.12 -16.80 -16.20
N LEU A 304 19.55 -17.96 -15.71
CA LEU A 304 19.09 -18.54 -14.45
C LEU A 304 19.90 -18.00 -13.28
N GLU A 305 19.23 -17.42 -12.30
CA GLU A 305 19.84 -16.87 -11.10
C GLU A 305 18.98 -17.14 -9.86
N ASN A 306 19.61 -17.30 -8.69
CA ASN A 306 18.91 -17.29 -7.40
C ASN A 306 19.45 -16.13 -6.55
N PRO A 307 18.62 -15.13 -6.20
CA PRO A 307 19.01 -14.00 -5.36
C PRO A 307 19.13 -14.35 -3.85
N GLY A 308 19.19 -15.65 -3.51
CA GLY A 308 19.31 -16.16 -2.14
C GLY A 308 17.97 -16.27 -1.38
N GLN A 309 16.85 -15.98 -2.04
CA GLN A 309 15.51 -15.96 -1.44
C GLN A 309 14.54 -16.94 -2.10
N LEU A 310 14.98 -17.63 -3.16
CA LEU A 310 14.17 -18.59 -3.92
C LEU A 310 14.62 -20.01 -3.59
N ASP A 311 13.73 -20.97 -3.79
CA ASP A 311 14.04 -22.40 -3.57
C ASP A 311 14.99 -22.95 -4.64
N GLN A 312 15.00 -22.37 -5.84
CA GLN A 312 15.88 -22.78 -6.95
C GLN A 312 16.24 -21.62 -7.89
N PRO A 313 17.33 -21.75 -8.70
CA PRO A 313 17.63 -20.80 -9.77
C PRO A 313 16.44 -20.61 -10.71
N SER A 314 16.13 -19.35 -10.99
CA SER A 314 14.95 -18.96 -11.77
C SER A 314 15.35 -18.02 -12.92
N HIS A 315 14.55 -17.99 -13.99
CA HIS A 315 14.79 -17.11 -15.12
C HIS A 315 14.69 -15.65 -14.67
N LYS A 316 15.79 -14.92 -14.75
CA LYS A 316 15.87 -13.52 -14.35
C LYS A 316 15.63 -12.61 -15.54
N ILE A 317 14.60 -11.78 -15.43
CA ILE A 317 14.24 -10.78 -16.43
C ILE A 317 14.40 -9.41 -15.77
N VAL A 318 15.23 -8.56 -16.35
CA VAL A 318 15.56 -7.23 -15.84
C VAL A 318 15.01 -6.17 -16.77
N ARG A 319 14.31 -5.19 -16.22
CA ARG A 319 13.88 -3.98 -16.91
C ARG A 319 14.54 -2.78 -16.26
N VAL A 320 15.15 -1.91 -17.06
CA VAL A 320 15.63 -0.60 -16.62
C VAL A 320 14.75 0.46 -17.30
N THR A 321 14.01 1.25 -16.52
CA THR A 321 13.16 2.32 -17.04
C THR A 321 14.00 3.52 -17.49
N PRO A 322 13.46 4.44 -18.32
CA PRO A 322 14.16 5.67 -18.67
C PRO A 322 14.48 6.56 -17.47
N THR A 323 13.74 6.41 -16.37
CA THR A 323 13.98 7.11 -15.09
C THR A 323 15.06 6.44 -14.24
N GLY A 324 15.63 5.32 -14.69
CA GLY A 324 16.66 4.56 -13.99
C GLY A 324 16.12 3.61 -12.92
N GLU A 325 14.83 3.32 -12.89
CA GLU A 325 14.28 2.28 -12.01
C GLU A 325 14.67 0.90 -12.53
N HIS A 326 15.09 0.03 -11.62
CA HIS A 326 15.44 -1.35 -11.88
C HIS A 326 14.33 -2.27 -11.41
N TRP A 327 13.69 -2.94 -12.36
CA TRP A 327 12.63 -3.92 -12.12
C TRP A 327 13.15 -5.30 -12.48
N VAL A 328 12.96 -6.27 -11.60
CA VAL A 328 13.40 -7.65 -11.81
C VAL A 328 12.23 -8.59 -11.58
N VAL A 329 11.99 -9.47 -12.54
CA VAL A 329 11.03 -10.57 -12.42
C VAL A 329 11.79 -11.88 -12.50
N TYR A 330 11.52 -12.78 -11.56
CA TYR A 330 12.02 -14.15 -11.58
C TYR A 330 10.88 -15.10 -11.90
N ILE A 331 11.07 -15.92 -12.93
CA ILE A 331 10.12 -16.96 -13.34
C ILE A 331 10.75 -18.33 -13.08
N ASP A 332 10.02 -19.18 -12.35
CA ASP A 332 10.50 -20.51 -12.03
C ASP A 332 10.53 -21.41 -13.29
N PRO A 333 11.67 -22.04 -13.64
CA PRO A 333 11.79 -22.92 -14.80
C PRO A 333 10.91 -24.17 -14.69
N THR A 334 10.49 -24.60 -13.49
CA THR A 334 9.66 -25.81 -13.35
C THR A 334 8.18 -25.48 -13.45
N SER A 335 7.67 -24.63 -12.57
CA SER A 335 6.25 -24.26 -12.55
C SER A 335 5.85 -23.32 -13.70
N LYS A 336 6.81 -22.61 -14.31
CA LYS A 336 6.60 -21.55 -15.31
C LYS A 336 5.77 -20.37 -14.78
N LEU A 337 5.79 -20.13 -13.47
CA LEU A 337 5.08 -19.02 -12.84
C LEU A 337 6.06 -18.01 -12.23
N PRO A 338 5.68 -16.73 -12.11
CA PRO A 338 6.46 -15.75 -11.36
C PRO A 338 6.65 -16.19 -9.91
N VAL A 339 7.90 -16.16 -9.44
CA VAL A 339 8.25 -16.47 -8.04
C VAL A 339 8.78 -15.27 -7.27
N MET A 340 9.26 -14.23 -7.97
CA MET A 340 9.59 -12.97 -7.35
C MET A 340 9.46 -11.79 -8.31
N VAL A 341 9.02 -10.65 -7.78
CA VAL A 341 9.10 -9.34 -8.43
C VAL A 341 9.79 -8.38 -7.47
N GLU A 342 10.74 -7.59 -7.98
CA GLU A 342 11.41 -6.55 -7.23
C GLU A 342 11.51 -5.27 -8.07
N GLY A 343 11.14 -4.13 -7.48
CA GLY A 343 11.33 -2.80 -8.05
C GLY A 343 12.24 -1.98 -7.15
N VAL A 344 13.28 -1.37 -7.72
CA VAL A 344 14.24 -0.51 -7.04
C VAL A 344 14.33 0.82 -7.80
N ALA A 345 14.25 1.93 -7.08
CA ALA A 345 14.40 3.26 -7.66
C ALA A 345 15.85 3.52 -8.12
N ALA A 346 16.05 4.54 -8.96
CA ALA A 346 17.39 4.91 -9.44
C ALA A 346 18.41 5.23 -8.34
N ASN A 347 17.95 5.66 -7.17
CA ASN A 347 18.81 5.91 -6.00
C ASN A 347 19.08 4.65 -5.14
N GLY A 348 18.69 3.46 -5.61
CA GLY A 348 18.86 2.20 -4.89
C GLY A 348 17.80 1.91 -3.83
N ASN A 349 16.80 2.80 -3.63
CA ASN A 349 15.74 2.55 -2.68
C ASN A 349 14.77 1.48 -3.19
N LEU A 350 14.46 0.49 -2.33
CA LEU A 350 13.42 -0.48 -2.62
C LEU A 350 12.06 0.24 -2.78
N LEU A 351 11.42 0.01 -3.93
CA LEU A 351 10.05 0.43 -4.24
C LEU A 351 9.07 -0.66 -3.84
N GLU A 352 9.30 -1.89 -4.29
CA GLU A 352 8.48 -3.04 -3.94
C GLU A 352 9.23 -4.36 -4.07
N ARG A 353 8.82 -5.35 -3.28
CA ARG A 353 9.24 -6.74 -3.43
C ARG A 353 8.07 -7.65 -3.12
N TYR A 354 7.79 -8.59 -4.02
CA TYR A 354 6.85 -9.69 -3.83
C TYR A 354 7.58 -11.01 -4.02
N LEU A 355 7.51 -11.89 -3.02
CA LEU A 355 7.96 -13.27 -3.11
C LEU A 355 6.73 -14.17 -3.07
N PHE A 356 6.60 -15.04 -4.06
CA PHE A 356 5.50 -15.99 -4.16
C PHE A 356 6.01 -17.36 -3.72
N GLY A 357 5.37 -17.94 -2.70
CA GLY A 357 5.66 -19.30 -2.26
C GLY A 357 5.10 -20.35 -3.20
N THR A 358 4.95 -21.58 -2.69
CA THR A 358 4.34 -22.67 -3.45
C THR A 358 2.91 -22.32 -3.86
N VAL A 359 2.61 -22.53 -5.15
CA VAL A 359 1.30 -22.28 -5.74
C VAL A 359 0.44 -23.54 -5.66
N THR A 360 -0.71 -23.43 -5.02
CA THR A 360 -1.77 -24.45 -5.08
C THR A 360 -2.66 -24.14 -6.28
N ILE A 361 -2.67 -25.05 -7.26
CA ILE A 361 -3.45 -24.92 -8.50
C ILE A 361 -4.83 -25.55 -8.32
N ASP A 362 -5.84 -24.84 -8.83
CA ASP A 362 -7.25 -25.25 -8.84
C ASP A 362 -7.77 -25.82 -7.51
N PRO A 363 -7.54 -25.12 -6.38
CA PRO A 363 -8.06 -25.58 -5.09
C PRO A 363 -9.59 -25.62 -5.12
N GLU A 364 -10.18 -26.74 -4.69
CA GLU A 364 -11.63 -26.96 -4.67
C GLU A 364 -12.39 -25.85 -3.91
N ALA A 365 -11.77 -25.32 -2.86
CA ALA A 365 -12.31 -24.21 -2.06
C ALA A 365 -12.51 -22.90 -2.85
N LEU A 366 -11.88 -22.73 -4.02
CA LEU A 366 -12.09 -21.58 -4.91
C LEU A 366 -13.02 -21.88 -6.09
N ALA A 367 -13.35 -23.16 -6.32
CA ALA A 367 -14.24 -23.59 -7.40
C ALA A 367 -15.72 -23.32 -7.07
N VAL A 368 -16.08 -23.25 -5.78
CA VAL A 368 -17.44 -22.92 -5.36
C VAL A 368 -17.80 -21.47 -5.73
N ALA A 369 -19.02 -21.26 -6.23
CA ALA A 369 -19.45 -19.99 -6.82
C ALA A 369 -19.32 -18.81 -5.83
N ASP A 370 -19.57 -19.08 -4.57
CA ASP A 370 -19.60 -18.17 -3.44
C ASP A 370 -18.25 -18.01 -2.70
N ALA A 371 -17.16 -18.61 -3.18
CA ALA A 371 -15.83 -18.49 -2.57
C ALA A 371 -15.33 -17.03 -2.41
N PHE A 372 -15.91 -16.12 -3.20
CA PHE A 372 -15.62 -14.69 -3.24
C PHE A 372 -16.85 -13.82 -2.91
N ASP A 373 -17.93 -14.42 -2.40
CA ASP A 373 -19.11 -13.70 -1.91
C ASP A 373 -18.88 -13.27 -0.44
N PRO A 374 -18.83 -11.96 -0.14
CA PRO A 374 -18.60 -11.48 1.22
C PRO A 374 -19.68 -11.94 2.21
N SER A 375 -20.93 -12.10 1.76
CA SER A 375 -22.07 -12.46 2.61
C SER A 375 -22.06 -13.93 3.04
N GLN A 376 -21.62 -14.82 2.15
CA GLN A 376 -21.44 -16.24 2.48
C GLN A 376 -20.19 -16.44 3.34
N ARG A 377 -19.12 -15.71 3.01
CA ARG A 377 -17.82 -15.91 3.65
C ARG A 377 -17.74 -15.33 5.07
N TRP A 378 -18.30 -14.14 5.30
CA TRP A 378 -18.24 -13.49 6.61
C TRP A 378 -19.51 -13.68 7.43
N GLY A 379 -20.48 -14.42 6.88
CA GLY A 379 -21.84 -14.51 7.38
C GLY A 379 -22.64 -13.26 7.07
N GLN A 380 -23.98 -13.36 7.17
CA GLN A 380 -24.81 -12.19 7.07
C GLN A 380 -24.46 -11.24 8.22
N SER A 381 -24.07 -10.01 7.89
CA SER A 381 -24.04 -8.92 8.86
C SER A 381 -25.37 -8.96 9.60
N PRO A 382 -25.39 -9.03 10.94
CA PRO A 382 -26.64 -9.15 11.69
C PRO A 382 -27.51 -7.98 11.30
N SER A 383 -28.47 -8.24 10.42
CA SER A 383 -29.42 -7.27 9.93
C SER A 383 -30.05 -6.67 11.17
N GLY A 384 -29.76 -5.37 11.36
CA GLY A 384 -29.74 -4.75 12.69
C GLY A 384 -30.98 -5.06 13.52
N LEU A 385 -30.82 -5.08 14.84
CA LEU A 385 -31.92 -5.13 15.81
C LEU A 385 -33.09 -4.16 15.48
N LEU A 386 -32.83 -3.10 14.69
CA LEU A 386 -33.83 -2.17 14.17
C LEU A 386 -34.82 -2.79 13.16
N SER A 387 -34.38 -3.75 12.33
CA SER A 387 -35.27 -4.46 11.39
C SER A 387 -36.28 -5.34 12.13
N ARG A 388 -35.93 -5.83 13.32
CA ARG A 388 -36.84 -6.60 14.19
C ARG A 388 -37.87 -5.70 14.88
N LEU A 389 -37.53 -4.45 15.21
CA LEU A 389 -38.49 -3.49 15.78
C LEU A 389 -39.49 -2.95 14.74
N ALA A 390 -39.07 -2.79 13.49
CA ALA A 390 -39.99 -2.37 12.41
C ALA A 390 -41.09 -3.42 12.10
N ARG A 391 -40.82 -4.71 12.34
CA ARG A 391 -41.80 -5.78 12.08
C ARG A 391 -42.81 -5.98 13.23
N VAL A 392 -42.52 -5.47 14.43
CA VAL A 392 -43.45 -5.55 15.59
C VAL A 392 -44.46 -4.39 15.62
N GLY A 393 -44.19 -3.27 14.92
CA GLY A 393 -45.08 -2.11 14.90
C GLY A 393 -46.20 -2.10 13.85
N GLY A 394 -46.21 -3.04 12.89
CA GLY A 394 -47.11 -3.00 11.72
C GLY A 394 -48.38 -3.85 11.80
N GLY A 395 -48.63 -4.55 12.91
CA GLY A 395 -49.75 -5.48 13.02
C GLY A 395 -50.89 -4.98 13.90
N LYS A 396 -51.79 -4.14 13.36
CA LYS A 396 -53.22 -4.04 13.74
C LYS A 396 -53.96 -2.97 12.92
N ALA A 397 -54.81 -3.41 12.00
CA ALA A 397 -55.99 -2.76 11.37
C ALA A 397 -56.14 -3.34 9.96
N SER A 398 -57.22 -3.98 9.50
CA SER A 398 -58.57 -4.19 10.03
C SER A 398 -59.18 -5.37 9.26
N THR A 399 -59.82 -6.30 9.98
CA THR A 399 -60.75 -7.28 9.42
C THR A 399 -62.09 -6.98 10.05
N GLU A 400 -63.02 -6.33 9.33
CA GLU A 400 -64.49 -6.45 9.51
C GLU A 400 -65.25 -5.45 8.62
N ALA A 401 -66.05 -5.99 7.71
CA ALA A 401 -67.32 -5.47 7.17
C ALA A 401 -67.80 -6.53 6.15
N GLN A 402 -68.36 -7.65 6.59
CA GLN A 402 -69.77 -7.90 6.88
C GLN A 402 -70.71 -7.74 5.65
N ALA A 403 -71.43 -8.82 5.42
CA ALA A 403 -72.47 -9.08 4.43
C ALA A 403 -73.50 -7.95 4.23
N HIS A 404 -73.93 -7.78 2.98
CA HIS A 404 -75.33 -7.98 2.57
C HIS A 404 -75.44 -8.23 1.07
#